data_AF-A0A9D1S006-F1
#
_entry.id   AF-A0A9D1S006-F1
#
_cell.length_a   1.000
_cell.length_b   1.000
_cell.length_c   1.000
_cell.angle_alpha   90.00
_cell.angle_beta   90.00
_cell.angle_gamma   90.00
#
_symmetry.space_group_name_H-M   'P 1'
#
loop_
_entity.id
_entity.type
_entity.pdbx_description
1 polymer ?
#
loop_
_entity_poly.entity_id
_entity_poly.type
_entity_poly.pdbx_seq_one_letter_code
_entity_poly.pdbx_strand_id
1 'polypeptide(L)'
;MSFSAYRAHWSAVLVIGAFTGVLSGCASPAGDDGEGDSSAEEKPVVLTTFTVLQDMAAEVAGDRVDVRSLTPAGAEIHEYQPTPGNLRDAADADLVMENGLGLEAWFAQFVEQSGADSVTVTEGIDTLPVTRLPGHPDADSAEDLPVNPHAWMSPSHAVSYVENIEQALADLSPDDAEYFEENAQDYITEITSIRDAARAELETAGSDVHLVSCEGAFSYLAEDLGVGEHYLWP
;
A
#
# COMPACT_ATOMS: atom_id res chain seq x y z
N MET A 1 70.41 63.16 2.00
CA MET A 1 70.42 64.47 1.31
C MET A 1 69.08 65.14 1.57
N SER A 2 69.14 66.27 2.28
CA SER A 2 68.00 67.07 2.72
C SER A 2 67.73 68.14 1.67
N PHE A 3 66.47 68.29 1.24
CA PHE A 3 65.95 69.48 0.57
C PHE A 3 64.56 69.70 1.20
N SER A 4 64.40 70.65 2.13
CA SER A 4 64.45 72.11 1.96
C SER A 4 63.31 72.64 1.10
N ALA A 5 62.56 73.54 1.75
CA ALA A 5 62.07 74.81 1.22
C ALA A 5 60.65 74.91 0.62
N TYR A 6 59.89 75.74 1.33
CA TYR A 6 59.13 76.91 0.85
C TYR A 6 57.71 76.75 0.26
N ARG A 7 56.77 77.08 1.16
CA ARG A 7 55.61 77.99 1.01
C ARG A 7 55.37 78.64 -0.36
N ALA A 8 54.13 78.55 -0.84
CA ALA A 8 53.38 79.70 -1.37
C ALA A 8 51.86 79.42 -1.35
N HIS A 9 51.11 80.35 -0.77
CA HIS A 9 49.65 80.39 -0.77
C HIS A 9 49.12 80.89 -2.10
N TRP A 10 48.16 80.19 -2.70
CA TRP A 10 47.22 80.75 -3.67
C TRP A 10 45.81 80.33 -3.28
N SER A 11 45.02 81.29 -2.82
CA SER A 11 43.57 81.15 -2.68
C SER A 11 42.93 81.36 -4.06
N ALA A 12 42.15 80.39 -4.53
CA ALA A 12 41.08 80.66 -5.50
C ALA A 12 40.02 79.55 -5.45
N VAL A 13 38.83 80.02 -5.10
CA VAL A 13 37.52 79.36 -5.00
C VAL A 13 37.21 78.37 -6.13
N LEU A 14 36.66 77.20 -5.78
CA LEU A 14 35.71 76.51 -6.66
C LEU A 14 34.67 75.74 -5.83
N VAL A 15 33.46 75.84 -6.35
CA VAL A 15 32.15 75.57 -5.76
C VAL A 15 31.79 74.08 -5.92
N ILE A 16 30.77 73.67 -5.16
CA ILE A 16 29.74 72.65 -5.49
C ILE A 16 29.89 71.30 -4.77
N GLY A 17 28.84 70.99 -4.00
CA GLY A 17 28.21 69.67 -4.02
C GLY A 17 28.58 68.75 -2.88
N ALA A 18 27.90 68.88 -1.75
CA ALA A 18 27.91 67.86 -0.70
C ALA A 18 27.25 66.57 -1.23
N PHE A 19 28.11 65.63 -1.56
CA PHE A 19 27.84 64.21 -1.77
C PHE A 19 27.29 63.63 -0.46
N THR A 20 26.01 63.28 -0.42
CA THR A 20 25.44 62.49 0.68
C THR A 20 24.91 61.19 0.07
N GLY A 21 25.50 60.08 0.51
CA GLY A 21 25.34 58.77 -0.10
C GLY A 21 23.92 58.22 -0.04
N VAL A 22 23.50 57.64 -1.16
CA VAL A 22 22.34 56.75 -1.23
C VAL A 22 22.83 55.36 -0.80
N LEU A 23 22.38 54.92 0.37
CA LEU A 23 22.43 53.51 0.74
C LEU A 23 21.30 52.79 -0.01
N SER A 24 21.67 51.94 -0.96
CA SER A 24 20.76 50.99 -1.61
C SER A 24 20.27 49.98 -0.57
N GLY A 25 19.03 50.14 -0.11
CA GLY A 25 18.24 49.05 0.48
C GLY A 25 17.34 48.49 -0.62
N CYS A 26 17.55 47.24 -1.01
CA CYS A 26 16.62 46.54 -1.89
C CYS A 26 15.34 46.27 -1.09
N ALA A 27 14.29 47.03 -1.36
CA ALA A 27 12.93 46.66 -0.99
C ALA A 27 12.38 45.80 -2.13
N SER A 28 12.17 44.51 -1.88
CA SER A 28 11.34 43.66 -2.74
C SER A 28 9.87 44.10 -2.60
N PRO A 29 9.09 44.13 -3.68
CA PRO A 29 7.66 44.40 -3.58
C PRO A 29 7.01 43.24 -2.83
N ALA A 30 6.16 43.58 -1.85
CA ALA A 30 5.27 42.64 -1.19
C ALA A 30 4.39 41.98 -2.26
N GLY A 31 4.74 40.73 -2.60
CA GLY A 31 3.81 39.77 -3.16
C GLY A 31 2.87 39.37 -2.04
N ASP A 32 1.58 39.46 -2.34
CA ASP A 32 0.50 38.85 -1.58
C ASP A 32 0.67 37.32 -1.69
N ASP A 33 1.56 36.76 -0.87
CA ASP A 33 1.65 35.33 -0.65
C ASP A 33 0.48 34.99 0.28
N GLY A 34 -0.68 34.76 -0.33
CA GLY A 34 -1.75 34.04 0.32
C GLY A 34 -1.22 32.69 0.75
N GLU A 35 -0.85 32.59 2.03
CA GLU A 35 -0.81 31.34 2.78
C GLU A 35 -2.21 30.75 2.73
N GLY A 36 -2.49 30.05 1.63
CA GLY A 36 -3.48 28.98 1.60
C GLY A 36 -2.98 27.92 2.55
N ASP A 37 -3.36 28.05 3.81
CA ASP A 37 -3.44 26.94 4.74
C ASP A 37 -4.44 25.95 4.15
N SER A 38 -3.98 25.10 3.24
CA SER A 38 -4.66 23.87 2.93
C SER A 38 -4.52 23.03 4.18
N SER A 39 -5.47 23.15 5.10
CA SER A 39 -5.78 22.08 6.03
C SER A 39 -6.18 20.88 5.17
N ALA A 40 -5.19 20.13 4.68
CA ALA A 40 -5.43 18.80 4.18
C ALA A 40 -6.04 18.07 5.38
N GLU A 41 -7.32 17.71 5.25
CA GLU A 41 -7.97 16.85 6.24
C GLU A 41 -7.06 15.63 6.41
N GLU A 42 -6.72 15.34 7.66
CA GLU A 42 -5.85 14.23 8.01
C GLU A 42 -6.61 12.95 7.62
N LYS A 43 -6.07 12.23 6.63
CA LYS A 43 -6.72 11.04 6.08
C LYS A 43 -6.68 9.91 7.10
N PRO A 44 -7.74 9.09 7.22
CA PRO A 44 -7.67 7.86 7.98
C PRO A 44 -6.51 7.00 7.50
N VAL A 45 -5.83 6.33 8.42
CA VAL A 45 -4.71 5.45 8.13
C VAL A 45 -5.16 4.01 8.27
N VAL A 46 -5.11 3.27 7.16
CA VAL A 46 -5.37 1.83 7.12
C VAL A 46 -4.06 1.09 6.94
N LEU A 47 -3.79 0.15 7.83
CA LEU A 47 -2.68 -0.78 7.67
C LEU A 47 -3.17 -2.11 7.13
N THR A 48 -2.40 -2.69 6.23
CA THR A 48 -2.60 -4.07 5.77
C THR A 48 -1.45 -4.95 6.22
N THR A 49 -1.70 -6.24 6.40
CA THR A 49 -0.64 -7.19 6.77
C THR A 49 0.42 -7.31 5.69
N PHE A 50 0.02 -7.37 4.43
CA PHE A 50 0.93 -7.44 3.29
C PHE A 50 0.49 -6.68 2.04
N THR A 51 1.37 -6.66 1.05
CA THR A 51 1.29 -5.74 -0.09
C THR A 51 0.16 -6.05 -1.07
N VAL A 52 -0.35 -7.27 -1.15
CA VAL A 52 -1.50 -7.56 -2.03
C VAL A 52 -2.77 -6.92 -1.47
N LEU A 53 -2.99 -7.05 -0.15
CA LEU A 53 -4.10 -6.35 0.50
C LEU A 53 -3.93 -4.84 0.44
N GLN A 54 -2.69 -4.35 0.54
CA GLN A 54 -2.40 -2.93 0.39
C GLN A 54 -2.85 -2.41 -0.98
N ASP A 55 -2.53 -3.15 -2.04
CA ASP A 55 -2.88 -2.80 -3.42
C ASP A 55 -4.41 -2.78 -3.59
N MET A 56 -5.09 -3.86 -3.22
CA MET A 56 -6.55 -3.96 -3.31
C MET A 56 -7.24 -2.83 -2.50
N ALA A 57 -6.79 -2.57 -1.28
CA ALA A 57 -7.35 -1.52 -0.45
C ALA A 57 -7.04 -0.12 -0.97
N ALA A 58 -5.87 0.11 -1.56
CA ALA A 58 -5.53 1.39 -2.18
C ALA A 58 -6.37 1.69 -3.43
N GLU A 59 -6.66 0.67 -4.26
CA GLU A 59 -7.54 0.82 -5.43
C GLU A 59 -8.96 1.22 -5.02
N VAL A 60 -9.51 0.62 -3.95
CA VAL A 60 -10.84 0.98 -3.42
C VAL A 60 -10.80 2.35 -2.74
N ALA A 61 -9.80 2.60 -1.91
CA ALA A 61 -9.76 3.80 -1.06
C ALA A 61 -9.36 5.09 -1.78
N GLY A 62 -8.68 4.96 -2.93
CA GLY A 62 -8.24 6.07 -3.76
C GLY A 62 -7.43 7.11 -2.96
N ASP A 63 -7.87 8.37 -2.99
CA ASP A 63 -7.20 9.45 -2.27
C ASP A 63 -7.83 9.78 -0.90
N ARG A 64 -8.81 9.02 -0.42
CA ARG A 64 -9.52 9.31 0.84
C ARG A 64 -8.87 8.70 2.07
N VAL A 65 -8.12 7.61 1.91
CA VAL A 65 -7.48 6.88 3.00
C VAL A 65 -6.00 6.66 2.67
N ASP A 66 -5.14 6.75 3.68
CA ASP A 66 -3.72 6.40 3.55
C ASP A 66 -3.53 4.91 3.87
N VAL A 67 -3.34 4.10 2.83
CA VAL A 67 -3.19 2.64 2.93
C VAL A 67 -1.72 2.25 2.91
N ARG A 68 -1.25 1.53 3.92
CA ARG A 68 0.16 1.10 4.04
C ARG A 68 0.30 -0.37 4.45
N SER A 69 1.30 -1.06 3.89
CA SER A 69 1.62 -2.44 4.28
C SER A 69 2.56 -2.49 5.47
N LEU A 70 2.29 -3.38 6.42
CA LEU A 70 3.17 -3.68 7.55
C LEU A 70 4.40 -4.46 7.13
N THR A 71 4.21 -5.46 6.27
CA THR A 71 5.32 -6.20 5.65
C THR A 71 5.85 -5.42 4.44
N PRO A 72 7.17 -5.26 4.31
CA PRO A 72 7.73 -4.59 3.13
C PRO A 72 7.62 -5.49 1.89
N ALA A 73 7.58 -4.87 0.71
CA ALA A 73 7.56 -5.59 -0.55
C ALA A 73 8.73 -6.59 -0.66
N GLY A 74 8.40 -7.84 -1.01
CA GLY A 74 9.36 -8.94 -1.13
C GLY A 74 9.73 -9.63 0.18
N ALA A 75 9.14 -9.24 1.32
CA ALA A 75 9.21 -10.03 2.54
C ALA A 75 8.45 -11.36 2.39
N GLU A 76 8.97 -12.39 3.04
CA GLU A 76 8.23 -13.62 3.30
C GLU A 76 7.16 -13.31 4.38
N ILE A 77 5.91 -13.73 4.15
CA ILE A 77 4.72 -13.29 4.90
C ILE A 77 4.20 -14.34 5.89
N HIS A 78 4.51 -15.62 5.71
CA HIS A 78 4.07 -16.71 6.59
C HIS A 78 4.81 -16.68 7.93
N GLU A 79 6.10 -16.36 7.91
CA GLU A 79 7.01 -16.34 9.08
C GLU A 79 7.55 -14.95 9.37
N TYR A 80 6.90 -13.90 8.85
CA TYR A 80 7.32 -12.52 9.07
C TYR A 80 7.44 -12.21 10.57
N GLN A 81 8.52 -11.52 10.94
CA GLN A 81 8.77 -11.09 12.31
C GLN A 81 8.56 -9.58 12.44
N PRO A 82 7.49 -9.14 13.14
CA PRO A 82 7.21 -7.72 13.32
C PRO A 82 8.34 -7.00 14.03
N THR A 83 8.58 -5.77 13.60
CA THR A 83 9.50 -4.86 14.26
C THR A 83 8.77 -4.02 15.31
N PRO A 84 9.46 -3.48 16.33
CA PRO A 84 8.86 -2.48 17.22
C PRO A 84 8.31 -1.24 16.51
N GLY A 85 8.78 -0.94 15.29
CA GLY A 85 8.23 0.11 14.44
C GLY A 85 6.81 -0.25 14.00
N ASN A 86 6.62 -1.47 13.50
CA ASN A 86 5.30 -1.97 13.13
C ASN A 86 4.30 -1.84 14.28
N LEU A 87 4.68 -2.19 15.53
CA LEU A 87 3.78 -2.07 16.69
C LEU A 87 3.30 -0.63 16.90
N ARG A 88 4.16 0.35 16.64
CA ARG A 88 3.80 1.77 16.75
C ARG A 88 2.88 2.17 15.63
N ASP A 89 3.25 1.82 14.40
CA ASP A 89 2.42 2.11 13.22
C ASP A 89 1.01 1.55 13.42
N ALA A 90 0.90 0.31 13.91
CA ALA A 90 -0.39 -0.32 14.19
C ALA A 90 -1.15 0.34 15.33
N ALA A 91 -0.48 0.81 16.38
CA ALA A 91 -1.14 1.54 17.47
C ALA A 91 -1.64 2.94 17.04
N ASP A 92 -1.06 3.51 15.99
CA ASP A 92 -1.43 4.81 15.42
C ASP A 92 -2.42 4.68 14.24
N ALA A 93 -2.78 3.46 13.82
CA ALA A 93 -3.68 3.21 12.69
C ALA A 93 -5.15 3.25 13.13
N ASP A 94 -6.03 3.70 12.23
CA ASP A 94 -7.47 3.71 12.47
C ASP A 94 -8.11 2.34 12.20
N LEU A 95 -7.50 1.54 11.32
CA LEU A 95 -7.95 0.19 11.00
C LEU A 95 -6.79 -0.68 10.50
N VAL A 96 -6.84 -1.96 10.84
CA VAL A 96 -5.92 -2.99 10.36
C VAL A 96 -6.68 -4.05 9.55
N MET A 97 -6.27 -4.29 8.31
CA MET A 97 -6.81 -5.34 7.44
C MET A 97 -5.87 -6.54 7.38
N GLU A 98 -6.39 -7.73 7.68
CA GLU A 98 -5.65 -8.99 7.64
C GLU A 98 -6.31 -10.01 6.71
N ASN A 99 -5.51 -10.91 6.15
CA ASN A 99 -6.03 -12.00 5.32
C ASN A 99 -6.76 -13.03 6.17
N GLY A 100 -6.22 -13.38 7.34
CA GLY A 100 -6.72 -14.50 8.12
C GLY A 100 -6.39 -15.83 7.44
N LEU A 101 -7.29 -16.81 7.55
CA LEU A 101 -7.09 -18.19 7.03
C LEU A 101 -5.83 -18.89 7.56
N GLY A 102 -5.26 -18.38 8.66
CA GLY A 102 -4.01 -18.88 9.25
C GLY A 102 -2.73 -18.31 8.64
N LEU A 103 -2.81 -17.38 7.69
CA LEU A 103 -1.63 -16.75 7.07
C LEU A 103 -0.82 -15.96 8.11
N GLU A 104 -1.49 -15.03 8.80
CA GLU A 104 -0.84 -14.15 9.76
C GLU A 104 -1.04 -14.63 11.20
N ALA A 105 -0.86 -15.92 11.47
CA ALA A 105 -0.97 -16.45 12.84
C ALA A 105 -0.02 -15.74 13.83
N TRP A 106 1.10 -15.20 13.34
CA TRP A 106 2.03 -14.36 14.08
C TRP A 106 1.45 -12.99 14.46
N PHE A 107 0.46 -12.51 13.70
CA PHE A 107 -0.09 -11.16 13.78
C PHE A 107 -1.20 -11.01 14.80
N ALA A 108 -1.98 -12.07 15.05
CA ALA A 108 -3.09 -12.02 16.01
C ALA A 108 -2.66 -11.51 17.40
N GLN A 109 -1.51 -11.99 17.91
CA GLN A 109 -0.96 -11.52 19.20
C GLN A 109 -0.45 -10.07 19.14
N PHE A 110 -0.06 -9.60 17.96
CA PHE A 110 0.47 -8.26 17.74
C PHE A 110 -0.66 -7.23 17.70
N VAL A 111 -1.75 -7.48 16.97
CA VAL A 111 -2.92 -6.60 16.90
C VAL A 111 -3.59 -6.48 18.26
N GLU A 112 -3.72 -7.62 18.96
CA GLU A 112 -4.24 -7.63 20.34
C GLU A 112 -3.42 -6.71 21.26
N GLN A 113 -2.11 -6.61 21.05
CA GLN A 113 -1.22 -5.75 21.83
C GLN A 113 -1.20 -4.29 21.37
N SER A 114 -1.46 -3.99 20.09
CA SER A 114 -1.53 -2.61 19.60
C SER A 114 -2.82 -1.91 20.04
N GLY A 115 -3.91 -2.68 20.22
CA GLY A 115 -5.23 -2.14 20.58
C GLY A 115 -5.95 -1.50 19.41
N ALA A 116 -5.48 -1.73 18.18
CA ALA A 116 -6.12 -1.26 16.96
C ALA A 116 -7.34 -2.10 16.61
N ASP A 117 -8.34 -1.48 15.99
CA ASP A 117 -9.44 -2.22 15.38
C ASP A 117 -8.93 -2.97 14.14
N SER A 118 -9.42 -4.19 13.94
CA SER A 118 -9.00 -5.04 12.82
C SER A 118 -10.15 -5.80 12.17
N VAL A 119 -10.02 -6.05 10.87
CA VAL A 119 -10.98 -6.80 10.06
C VAL A 119 -10.27 -7.86 9.22
N THR A 120 -10.89 -9.03 9.12
CA THR A 120 -10.44 -10.11 8.23
C THR A 120 -11.10 -9.95 6.86
N VAL A 121 -10.32 -9.76 5.80
CA VAL A 121 -10.86 -9.46 4.45
C VAL A 121 -11.22 -10.72 3.64
N THR A 122 -11.16 -11.89 4.25
CA THR A 122 -11.53 -13.19 3.64
C THR A 122 -12.85 -13.77 4.15
N GLU A 123 -13.60 -13.01 4.95
CA GLU A 123 -14.89 -13.49 5.45
C GLU A 123 -15.83 -13.87 4.29
N GLY A 124 -16.44 -15.05 4.39
CA GLY A 124 -17.37 -15.57 3.38
C GLY A 124 -16.75 -16.25 2.16
N ILE A 125 -15.41 -16.30 2.06
CA ILE A 125 -14.74 -17.01 0.96
C ILE A 125 -14.87 -18.53 1.13
N ASP A 126 -15.20 -19.23 0.04
CA ASP A 126 -15.15 -20.69 -0.04
C ASP A 126 -13.69 -21.15 -0.04
N THR A 127 -13.24 -21.70 1.09
CA THR A 127 -11.84 -22.07 1.28
C THR A 127 -11.51 -23.45 0.72
N LEU A 128 -10.31 -23.58 0.15
CA LEU A 128 -9.72 -24.86 -0.22
C LEU A 128 -8.76 -25.35 0.87
N PRO A 129 -8.71 -26.66 1.16
CA PRO A 129 -7.61 -27.21 1.94
C PRO A 129 -6.31 -27.10 1.13
N VAL A 130 -5.20 -27.04 1.84
CA VAL A 130 -3.89 -27.33 1.25
C VAL A 130 -3.96 -28.69 0.54
N THR A 131 -3.62 -28.74 -0.74
CA THR A 131 -3.60 -30.00 -1.51
C THR A 131 -2.29 -30.79 -1.21
N ARG A 132 -2.06 -31.97 -1.79
CA ARG A 132 -0.75 -32.65 -1.71
C ARG A 132 -0.60 -33.53 -2.95
N LEU A 133 0.63 -33.67 -3.45
CA LEU A 133 0.92 -34.59 -4.55
C LEU A 133 0.53 -36.03 -4.15
N PRO A 134 -0.23 -36.77 -4.98
CA PRO A 134 -0.45 -38.19 -4.78
C PRO A 134 0.89 -38.95 -4.65
N GLY A 135 1.11 -39.62 -3.51
CA GLY A 135 2.36 -40.35 -3.23
C GLY A 135 3.47 -39.54 -2.54
N HIS A 136 3.20 -38.29 -2.14
CA HIS A 136 4.07 -37.56 -1.20
C HIS A 136 4.12 -38.29 0.17
N PRO A 137 5.25 -38.27 0.91
CA PRO A 137 5.35 -38.93 2.22
C PRO A 137 4.26 -38.56 3.24
N ASP A 138 3.61 -37.40 3.04
CA ASP A 138 2.54 -36.87 3.89
C ASP A 138 1.14 -36.94 3.22
N ALA A 139 0.97 -37.68 2.11
CA ALA A 139 -0.26 -37.66 1.31
C ALA A 139 -1.47 -38.37 1.95
N ASP A 140 -1.29 -39.09 3.07
CA ASP A 140 -2.27 -40.08 3.54
C ASP A 140 -3.35 -39.57 4.52
N SER A 141 -3.50 -38.26 4.76
CA SER A 141 -4.64 -37.74 5.57
C SER A 141 -5.23 -36.45 5.00
N ALA A 142 -6.20 -36.56 4.10
CA ALA A 142 -6.98 -35.43 3.61
C ALA A 142 -7.93 -34.85 4.68
N GLU A 143 -8.24 -35.60 5.74
CA GLU A 143 -9.29 -35.26 6.71
C GLU A 143 -8.89 -34.18 7.73
N ASP A 144 -7.62 -33.73 7.76
CA ASP A 144 -7.10 -32.75 8.74
C ASP A 144 -6.15 -31.71 8.09
N LEU A 145 -6.27 -31.44 6.79
CA LEU A 145 -5.38 -30.47 6.13
C LEU A 145 -5.76 -29.04 6.53
N PRO A 146 -4.79 -28.18 6.88
CA PRO A 146 -5.04 -26.76 7.11
C PRO A 146 -5.70 -26.11 5.89
N VAL A 147 -6.41 -25.01 6.13
CA VAL A 147 -6.91 -24.15 5.06
C VAL A 147 -5.73 -23.57 4.29
N ASN A 148 -5.83 -23.55 2.96
CA ASN A 148 -4.90 -22.85 2.10
C ASN A 148 -5.18 -21.34 2.21
N PRO A 149 -4.23 -20.51 2.68
CA PRO A 149 -4.49 -19.09 2.90
C PRO A 149 -4.52 -18.26 1.61
N HIS A 150 -4.07 -18.80 0.47
CA HIS A 150 -3.76 -18.08 -0.76
C HIS A 150 -4.99 -17.75 -1.64
N ALA A 151 -6.13 -17.42 -1.02
CA ALA A 151 -7.37 -17.19 -1.75
C ALA A 151 -7.30 -15.98 -2.70
N TRP A 152 -6.46 -14.98 -2.40
CA TRP A 152 -6.22 -13.81 -3.27
C TRP A 152 -5.66 -14.18 -4.66
N MET A 153 -5.12 -15.39 -4.82
CA MET A 153 -4.60 -15.86 -6.10
C MET A 153 -5.71 -16.19 -7.11
N SER A 154 -6.95 -16.35 -6.66
CA SER A 154 -8.12 -16.50 -7.52
C SER A 154 -8.73 -15.12 -7.82
N PRO A 155 -8.78 -14.70 -9.09
CA PRO A 155 -9.55 -13.52 -9.47
C PRO A 155 -11.03 -13.60 -9.08
N SER A 156 -11.64 -14.80 -9.03
CA SER A 156 -13.02 -14.93 -8.56
C SER A 156 -13.15 -14.64 -7.07
N HIS A 157 -12.24 -15.13 -6.23
CA HIS A 157 -12.25 -14.84 -4.79
C HIS A 157 -11.79 -13.41 -4.49
N ALA A 158 -10.90 -12.83 -5.31
CA ALA A 158 -10.48 -11.43 -5.18
C ALA A 158 -11.65 -10.44 -5.21
N VAL A 159 -12.77 -10.80 -5.87
CA VAL A 159 -14.02 -10.02 -5.79
C VAL A 159 -14.50 -9.90 -4.33
N SER A 160 -14.54 -11.01 -3.59
CA SER A 160 -14.94 -10.99 -2.18
C SER A 160 -13.96 -10.25 -1.29
N TYR A 161 -12.65 -10.27 -1.60
CA TYR A 161 -11.69 -9.39 -0.92
C TYR A 161 -12.05 -7.92 -1.11
N VAL A 162 -12.33 -7.52 -2.35
CA VAL A 162 -12.68 -6.12 -2.68
C VAL A 162 -13.98 -5.70 -2.02
N GLU A 163 -15.01 -6.55 -2.02
CA GLU A 163 -16.29 -6.30 -1.34
C GLU A 163 -16.10 -6.14 0.18
N ASN A 164 -15.30 -7.01 0.81
CA ASN A 164 -15.01 -6.91 2.26
C ASN A 164 -14.19 -5.66 2.60
N ILE A 165 -13.24 -5.28 1.74
CA ILE A 165 -12.44 -4.07 1.87
C ILE A 165 -13.33 -2.83 1.73
N GLU A 166 -14.18 -2.78 0.72
CA GLU A 166 -15.13 -1.68 0.48
C GLU A 166 -16.03 -1.47 1.69
N GLN A 167 -16.65 -2.54 2.20
CA GLN A 167 -17.49 -2.47 3.39
C GLN A 167 -16.71 -1.95 4.61
N ALA A 168 -15.49 -2.42 4.84
CA ALA A 168 -14.66 -1.98 5.95
C ALA A 168 -14.26 -0.48 5.83
N LEU A 169 -13.99 0.00 4.62
CA LEU A 169 -13.69 1.40 4.36
C LEU A 169 -14.95 2.28 4.51
N ALA A 170 -16.11 1.81 4.06
CA ALA A 170 -17.38 2.50 4.23
C ALA A 170 -17.80 2.61 5.71
N ASP A 171 -17.50 1.59 6.52
CA ASP A 171 -17.72 1.64 7.96
C ASP A 171 -16.75 2.61 8.67
N LEU A 172 -15.50 2.70 8.17
CA LEU A 172 -14.48 3.62 8.69
C LEU A 172 -14.77 5.09 8.33
N SER A 173 -15.16 5.37 7.08
CA SER A 173 -15.54 6.70 6.60
C SER A 173 -16.90 6.66 5.88
N PRO A 174 -18.02 6.74 6.63
CA PRO A 174 -19.37 6.66 6.05
C PRO A 174 -19.71 7.78 5.08
N ASP A 175 -19.06 8.94 5.21
CA ASP A 175 -19.24 10.08 4.30
C ASP A 175 -18.61 9.83 2.91
N ASP A 176 -17.69 8.86 2.80
CA ASP A 176 -17.01 8.45 1.57
C ASP A 176 -17.53 7.12 0.98
N ALA A 177 -18.56 6.51 1.58
CA ALA A 177 -19.03 5.17 1.19
C ALA A 177 -19.37 5.05 -0.31
N GLU A 178 -20.08 6.02 -0.90
CA GLU A 178 -20.42 6.01 -2.33
C GLU A 178 -19.16 6.07 -3.22
N TYR A 179 -18.09 6.74 -2.77
CA TYR A 179 -16.81 6.80 -3.47
C TYR A 179 -16.10 5.44 -3.45
N PHE A 180 -16.10 4.75 -2.31
CA PHE A 180 -15.52 3.41 -2.20
C PHE A 180 -16.31 2.38 -3.02
N GLU A 181 -17.64 2.45 -3.01
CA GLU A 181 -18.51 1.58 -3.80
C GLU A 181 -18.22 1.73 -5.30
N GLU A 182 -18.11 2.96 -5.81
CA GLU A 182 -17.79 3.22 -7.23
C GLU A 182 -16.41 2.62 -7.61
N ASN A 183 -15.38 2.88 -6.80
CA ASN A 183 -14.02 2.36 -7.07
C ASN A 183 -13.98 0.83 -7.00
N ALA A 184 -14.66 0.23 -6.02
CA ALA A 184 -14.74 -1.22 -5.87
C ALA A 184 -15.40 -1.86 -7.10
N GLN A 185 -16.48 -1.28 -7.62
CA GLN A 185 -17.16 -1.77 -8.82
C GLN A 185 -16.26 -1.70 -10.06
N ASP A 186 -15.52 -0.61 -10.23
CA ASP A 186 -14.58 -0.44 -11.33
C ASP A 186 -13.44 -1.48 -11.24
N TYR A 187 -12.87 -1.67 -10.05
CA TYR A 187 -11.79 -2.64 -9.83
C TYR A 187 -12.26 -4.09 -9.99
N ILE A 188 -13.44 -4.45 -9.46
CA ILE A 188 -14.07 -5.76 -9.67
C ILE A 188 -14.28 -6.04 -11.16
N THR A 189 -14.67 -5.03 -11.94
CA THR A 189 -14.84 -5.16 -13.39
C THR A 189 -13.51 -5.50 -14.06
N GLU A 190 -12.41 -4.85 -13.66
CA GLU A 190 -11.07 -5.16 -14.16
C GLU A 190 -10.62 -6.58 -13.80
N ILE A 191 -10.73 -6.97 -12.53
CA ILE A 191 -10.38 -8.33 -12.05
C ILE A 191 -11.15 -9.39 -12.82
N THR A 192 -12.45 -9.18 -12.99
CA THR A 192 -13.35 -10.10 -13.71
C THR A 192 -12.95 -10.22 -15.18
N SER A 193 -12.56 -9.11 -15.81
CA SER A 193 -12.08 -9.09 -17.19
C SER A 193 -10.77 -9.89 -17.36
N ILE A 194 -9.82 -9.74 -16.43
CA ILE A 194 -8.56 -10.51 -16.43
C ILE A 194 -8.84 -12.01 -16.30
N ARG A 195 -9.72 -12.40 -15.38
CA ARG A 195 -10.14 -13.79 -15.19
C ARG A 195 -10.70 -14.39 -16.48
N ASP A 196 -11.64 -13.69 -17.11
CA ASP A 196 -12.35 -14.18 -18.28
C ASP A 196 -11.42 -14.29 -19.49
N ALA A 197 -10.49 -13.35 -19.64
CA ALA A 197 -9.43 -13.43 -20.63
C ALA A 197 -8.51 -14.65 -20.41
N ALA A 198 -8.05 -14.87 -19.17
CA ALA A 198 -7.20 -16.02 -18.84
C ALA A 198 -7.90 -17.36 -19.09
N ARG A 199 -9.18 -17.47 -18.72
CA ARG A 199 -10.01 -18.66 -19.01
C ARG A 199 -10.13 -18.90 -20.51
N ALA A 200 -10.45 -17.86 -21.28
CA ALA A 200 -10.60 -17.98 -22.73
C ALA A 200 -9.30 -18.43 -23.43
N GLU A 201 -8.14 -17.97 -22.96
CA GLU A 201 -6.85 -18.43 -23.48
C GLU A 201 -6.63 -19.92 -23.21
N LEU A 202 -6.92 -20.39 -22.00
CA LEU A 202 -6.72 -21.78 -21.61
C LEU A 202 -7.68 -22.76 -22.30
N GLU A 203 -8.91 -22.36 -22.60
CA GLU A 203 -9.84 -23.16 -23.41
C GLU A 203 -9.26 -23.50 -24.80
N THR A 204 -8.36 -22.65 -25.33
CA THR A 204 -7.69 -22.89 -26.62
C THR A 204 -6.44 -23.75 -26.53
N ALA A 205 -5.88 -23.94 -25.33
CA ALA A 205 -4.61 -24.63 -25.12
C ALA A 205 -4.70 -26.18 -25.20
N GLY A 206 -5.92 -26.73 -25.20
CA GLY A 206 -6.19 -28.18 -25.22
C GLY A 206 -6.41 -28.79 -23.83
N SER A 207 -6.48 -30.11 -23.76
CA SER A 207 -6.65 -30.87 -22.50
C SER A 207 -5.29 -31.14 -21.83
N ASP A 208 -5.26 -31.27 -20.50
CA ASP A 208 -4.10 -31.62 -19.65
C ASP A 208 -3.09 -30.47 -19.39
N VAL A 209 -3.56 -29.25 -19.12
CA VAL A 209 -2.69 -28.17 -18.62
C VAL A 209 -2.42 -28.37 -17.12
N HIS A 210 -1.15 -28.26 -16.74
CA HIS A 210 -0.70 -28.38 -15.36
C HIS A 210 0.17 -27.17 -14.94
N LEU A 211 -0.16 -26.57 -13.80
CA LEU A 211 0.65 -25.59 -13.11
C LEU A 211 1.60 -26.30 -12.15
N VAL A 212 2.91 -26.11 -12.32
CA VAL A 212 3.94 -26.71 -11.45
C VAL A 212 4.72 -25.60 -10.77
N SER A 213 4.59 -25.48 -9.45
CA SER A 213 5.18 -24.41 -8.64
C SER A 213 6.10 -24.96 -7.54
N CYS A 214 6.68 -24.04 -6.78
CA CYS A 214 7.44 -24.34 -5.57
C CYS A 214 6.49 -24.58 -4.39
N GLU A 215 5.73 -23.56 -4.03
CA GLU A 215 4.70 -23.56 -2.99
C GLU A 215 3.32 -23.86 -3.59
N GLY A 216 2.44 -24.49 -2.80
CA GLY A 216 1.02 -24.72 -3.09
C GLY A 216 0.16 -23.46 -3.00
N ALA A 217 0.69 -22.32 -3.43
CA ALA A 217 0.04 -21.03 -3.35
C ALA A 217 -1.01 -20.80 -4.44
N PHE A 218 -1.14 -21.69 -5.43
CA PHE A 218 -1.93 -21.44 -6.64
C PHE A 218 -3.18 -22.31 -6.73
N SER A 219 -3.58 -23.02 -5.66
CA SER A 219 -4.72 -23.94 -5.69
C SER A 219 -6.02 -23.25 -6.12
N TYR A 220 -6.28 -22.05 -5.61
CA TYR A 220 -7.47 -21.28 -5.98
C TYR A 220 -7.41 -20.79 -7.43
N LEU A 221 -6.24 -20.37 -7.91
CA LEU A 221 -6.04 -20.00 -9.32
C LEU A 221 -6.25 -21.21 -10.24
N ALA A 222 -5.74 -22.38 -9.83
CA ALA A 222 -5.87 -23.61 -10.60
C ALA A 222 -7.33 -24.05 -10.70
N GLU A 223 -8.10 -23.95 -9.61
CA GLU A 223 -9.55 -24.16 -9.63
C GLU A 223 -10.25 -23.15 -10.56
N ASP A 224 -9.91 -21.87 -10.44
CA ASP A 224 -10.49 -20.82 -11.28
C ASP A 224 -10.29 -21.06 -12.77
N LEU A 225 -9.12 -21.57 -13.14
CA LEU A 225 -8.71 -21.79 -14.53
C LEU A 225 -9.02 -23.21 -15.04
N GLY A 226 -9.49 -24.11 -14.18
CA GLY A 226 -9.79 -25.49 -14.54
C GLY A 226 -8.56 -26.31 -14.92
N VAL A 227 -7.39 -26.02 -14.31
CA VAL A 227 -6.11 -26.68 -14.60
C VAL A 227 -5.64 -27.52 -13.41
N GLY A 228 -4.80 -28.53 -13.65
CA GLY A 228 -4.21 -29.31 -12.56
C GLY A 228 -3.06 -28.56 -11.88
N GLU A 229 -2.86 -28.74 -10.58
CA GLU A 229 -1.77 -28.15 -9.81
C GLU A 229 -0.80 -29.22 -9.27
N HIS A 230 0.50 -28.89 -9.24
CA HIS A 230 1.57 -29.66 -8.59
C HIS A 230 2.57 -28.70 -7.94
N TYR A 231 3.15 -29.08 -6.80
CA TYR A 231 4.16 -28.25 -6.11
C TYR A 231 5.11 -29.07 -5.24
N LEU A 232 6.19 -28.42 -4.79
CA LEU A 232 7.24 -29.04 -3.98
C LEU A 232 6.92 -29.03 -2.48
N TRP A 233 6.28 -27.97 -1.98
CA TRP A 233 5.81 -27.88 -0.60
C TRP A 233 4.43 -27.19 -0.53
N PRO A 234 3.59 -27.57 0.44
CA PRO A 234 2.30 -26.94 0.67
C PRO A 234 2.40 -25.49 1.13
#